data_AF-A0A534GH07-F1
#
_entry.id   AF-A0A534GH07-F1
#
_cell.length_a   1.000
_cell.length_b   1.000
_cell.length_c   1.000
_cell.angle_alpha   90.00
_cell.angle_beta   90.00
_cell.angle_gamma   90.00
#
_symmetry.space_group_name_H-M   'P 1'
#
loop_
_entity.id
_entity.type
_entity.pdbx_description
1 polymer ?
#
loop_
_entity_poly.entity_id
_entity_poly.type
_entity_poly.pdbx_seq_one_letter_code
_entity_poly.pdbx_strand_id
1 'polypeptide(L)'
;MTATEQKLYVFTYLDTEWVPCGQLTLSEDGAKLSASTFAYGLRYLQRPGALEVDPVSLSLRDMDLVRGTALFPPNNLPLFGGIRDAAPDAWGRRVIESRLKVPANSLPESSYLVHAGSQRVGAIDIRSSRVSAATPGFGTWNNLEYLMDAAQRIDEGLPVPAQLEEIFAEGSALGGARPKATVRDEERVLWLAKFPSRKDALLVPVLETATLRLAAASGLTVPPVRLVHFGSRTVMLIRRFDRYWAKAGQDAQLPEDLLSTVPAYGSAEKRLGFISGLTLLACDEMESPNKSYGDLAQAVRRYCHPGVIRENNRELFERLVFNIFVNNDDDHLRNHGFVWDPRLPGWRLSPLYDVMPRASLASERRLHLGVGP
;
A
#
# COMPACT_ATOMS: atom_id res chain seq x y z
N MET A 1 -0.45 32.04 -6.52
CA MET A 1 0.69 31.77 -7.42
C MET A 1 0.14 31.04 -8.64
N THR A 2 0.83 31.04 -9.78
CA THR A 2 0.36 30.31 -10.97
C THR A 2 0.58 28.81 -10.77
N ALA A 3 -0.47 28.00 -10.96
CA ALA A 3 -0.36 26.55 -10.87
C ALA A 3 0.67 26.02 -11.87
N THR A 4 1.58 25.16 -11.41
CA THR A 4 2.58 24.48 -12.23
C THR A 4 2.05 23.14 -12.68
N GLU A 5 2.25 22.80 -13.95
CA GLU A 5 1.95 21.46 -14.47
C GLU A 5 3.19 20.57 -14.43
N GLN A 6 3.06 19.41 -13.79
CA GLN A 6 4.10 18.38 -13.75
C GLN A 6 3.64 17.12 -14.48
N LYS A 7 4.45 16.65 -15.43
CA LYS A 7 4.21 15.40 -16.17
C LYS A 7 5.08 14.29 -15.60
N LEU A 8 4.44 13.18 -15.22
CA LEU A 8 5.06 11.96 -14.70
C LEU A 8 4.58 10.76 -15.52
N TYR A 9 5.28 9.64 -15.37
CA TYR A 9 4.96 8.38 -16.04
C TYR A 9 4.65 7.32 -15.01
N VAL A 10 3.51 6.67 -15.17
CA VAL A 10 3.11 5.52 -14.36
C VAL A 10 3.60 4.27 -15.06
N PHE A 11 4.21 3.37 -14.29
CA PHE A 11 4.66 2.06 -14.70
C PHE A 11 3.87 1.00 -13.93
N THR A 12 3.63 -0.12 -14.57
CA THR A 12 3.13 -1.33 -13.89
C THR A 12 4.16 -2.44 -13.98
N TYR A 13 4.25 -3.27 -12.94
CA TYR A 13 5.13 -4.42 -12.90
C TYR A 13 4.39 -5.62 -13.50
N LEU A 14 4.79 -6.04 -14.70
CA LEU A 14 4.19 -7.15 -15.42
C LEU A 14 5.21 -8.28 -15.53
N ASP A 15 4.82 -9.48 -15.09
CA ASP A 15 5.67 -10.66 -14.96
C ASP A 15 6.95 -10.41 -14.15
N THR A 16 8.02 -9.92 -14.79
CA THR A 16 9.31 -9.62 -14.15
C THR A 16 9.87 -8.24 -14.48
N GLU A 17 9.11 -7.38 -15.18
CA GLU A 17 9.60 -6.08 -15.65
C GLU A 17 8.65 -4.91 -15.37
N TRP A 18 9.24 -3.71 -15.27
CA TRP A 18 8.49 -2.47 -15.18
C TRP A 18 8.17 -1.95 -16.57
N VAL A 19 6.88 -1.85 -16.88
CA VAL A 19 6.39 -1.44 -18.19
C VAL A 19 5.72 -0.07 -18.09
N PRO A 20 6.02 0.89 -18.99
CA PRO A 20 5.27 2.14 -19.06
C PRO A 20 3.80 1.88 -19.33
N CYS A 21 2.95 2.30 -18.38
CA CYS A 21 1.51 2.12 -18.33
C CYS A 21 0.78 3.33 -18.92
N GLY A 22 1.12 4.53 -18.46
CA GLY A 22 0.49 5.76 -18.92
C GLY A 22 1.19 7.03 -18.42
N GLN A 23 0.65 8.17 -18.80
CA GLN A 23 1.15 9.48 -18.38
C GLN A 23 0.19 10.09 -17.37
N LEU A 24 0.74 10.55 -16.25
CA LEU A 24 0.06 11.30 -15.20
C LEU A 24 0.46 12.77 -15.34
N THR A 25 -0.52 13.67 -15.43
CA THR A 25 -0.28 15.12 -15.37
C THR A 25 -0.89 15.66 -14.08
N LEU A 26 -0.12 16.41 -13.31
CA LEU A 26 -0.50 16.99 -12.02
C LEU A 26 -0.49 18.52 -12.15
N SER A 27 -1.53 19.17 -11.64
CA SER A 27 -1.62 20.62 -11.54
C SER A 27 -1.49 21.04 -10.08
N GLU A 28 -0.42 21.74 -9.73
CA GLU A 28 0.01 21.97 -8.35
C GLU A 28 0.19 23.47 -8.08
N ASP A 29 -0.26 23.95 -6.92
CA ASP A 29 0.03 25.31 -6.41
C ASP A 29 0.88 25.18 -5.14
N GLY A 30 2.20 25.28 -5.30
CA GLY A 30 3.15 24.92 -4.25
C GLY A 30 3.00 23.46 -3.82
N ALA A 31 2.78 23.22 -2.53
CA ALA A 31 2.59 21.86 -1.98
C ALA A 31 1.18 21.28 -2.24
N LYS A 32 0.23 22.08 -2.73
CA LYS A 32 -1.17 21.67 -2.89
C LYS A 32 -1.42 21.11 -4.29
N LEU A 33 -1.80 19.84 -4.36
CA LEU A 33 -2.36 19.25 -5.59
C LEU A 33 -3.79 19.76 -5.80
N SER A 34 -4.04 20.36 -6.97
CA SER A 34 -5.36 20.92 -7.31
C SER A 34 -6.16 20.00 -8.24
N ALA A 35 -5.48 19.36 -9.20
CA ALA A 35 -6.11 18.44 -10.14
C ALA A 35 -5.08 17.48 -10.73
N SER A 36 -5.56 16.40 -11.34
CA SER A 36 -4.74 15.50 -12.13
C SER A 36 -5.49 14.95 -13.33
N THR A 37 -4.73 14.53 -14.34
CA THR A 37 -5.24 13.74 -15.47
C THR A 37 -4.35 12.54 -15.72
N PHE A 38 -4.93 11.47 -16.25
CA PHE A 38 -4.20 10.27 -16.62
C PHE A 38 -4.61 9.78 -18.00
N ALA A 39 -3.64 9.37 -18.81
CA ALA A 39 -3.90 8.74 -20.10
C ALA A 39 -3.08 7.45 -20.22
N TYR A 40 -3.74 6.34 -20.53
CA TYR A 40 -3.07 5.09 -20.83
C TYR A 40 -2.26 5.17 -22.11
N GLY A 41 -1.11 4.50 -22.13
CA GLY A 41 -0.34 4.32 -23.36
C GLY A 41 -1.07 3.36 -24.32
N LEU A 42 -1.24 3.76 -25.59
CA LEU A 42 -1.93 2.92 -26.59
C LEU A 42 -1.32 1.53 -26.74
N ARG A 43 0.02 1.44 -26.68
CA ARG A 43 0.73 0.16 -26.69
C ARG A 43 0.53 -0.64 -25.41
N TYR A 44 0.33 0.02 -24.27
CA TYR A 44 0.07 -0.66 -23.01
C TYR A 44 -1.28 -1.36 -23.03
N LEU A 45 -2.31 -0.70 -23.55
CA LEU A 45 -3.64 -1.29 -23.73
C LEU A 45 -3.59 -2.57 -24.58
N GLN A 46 -2.66 -2.67 -25.53
CA GLN A 46 -2.52 -3.86 -26.39
C GLN A 46 -1.66 -4.97 -25.76
N ARG A 47 -1.09 -4.77 -24.56
CA ARG A 47 -0.20 -5.76 -23.95
C ARG A 47 -0.98 -6.92 -23.34
N PRO A 48 -0.58 -8.16 -23.61
CA PRO A 48 -1.03 -9.30 -22.83
C PRO A 48 -0.73 -9.09 -21.35
N GLY A 49 -1.72 -9.34 -20.48
CA GLY A 49 -1.57 -9.16 -19.03
C GLY A 49 -1.54 -7.71 -18.56
N ALA A 50 -1.95 -6.74 -19.40
CA ALA A 50 -2.09 -5.35 -18.96
C ALA A 50 -2.98 -5.26 -17.72
N LEU A 51 -2.43 -4.68 -16.66
CA LEU A 51 -3.09 -4.47 -15.38
C LEU A 51 -3.76 -3.10 -15.36
N GLU A 52 -5.02 -3.03 -14.93
CA GLU A 52 -5.69 -1.76 -14.66
C GLU A 52 -5.13 -1.10 -13.38
N VAL A 53 -4.98 0.22 -13.40
CA VAL A 53 -4.44 0.98 -12.24
C VAL A 53 -5.43 0.98 -11.07
N ASP A 54 -6.72 1.19 -11.36
CA ASP A 54 -7.82 0.97 -10.42
C ASP A 54 -9.11 0.63 -11.20
N PRO A 55 -10.05 -0.11 -10.60
CA PRO A 55 -11.28 -0.56 -11.28
C PRO A 55 -12.38 0.50 -11.35
N VAL A 56 -12.17 1.71 -10.80
CA VAL A 56 -13.25 2.70 -10.64
C VAL A 56 -13.16 3.78 -11.71
N SER A 57 -11.99 4.39 -11.85
CA SER A 57 -11.74 5.52 -12.74
C SER A 57 -10.75 5.21 -13.85
N LEU A 58 -9.94 4.17 -13.65
CA LEU A 58 -8.91 3.74 -14.58
C LEU A 58 -9.12 2.30 -15.04
N SER A 59 -10.38 1.84 -15.11
CA SER A 59 -10.66 0.44 -15.45
C SER A 59 -10.32 0.10 -16.90
N LEU A 60 -9.83 -1.13 -17.12
CA LEU A 60 -9.59 -1.68 -18.45
C LEU A 60 -10.71 -2.62 -18.93
N ARG A 61 -11.82 -2.74 -18.17
CA ARG A 61 -12.98 -3.57 -18.57
C ARG A 61 -13.61 -3.12 -19.88
N ASP A 62 -13.69 -1.81 -20.09
CA ASP A 62 -14.13 -1.20 -21.35
C ASP A 62 -13.00 -0.34 -21.90
N MET A 63 -12.23 -0.93 -22.82
CA MET A 63 -11.01 -0.31 -23.34
C MET A 63 -11.30 0.89 -24.23
N ASP A 64 -12.49 0.99 -24.81
CA ASP A 64 -12.83 2.08 -25.74
C ASP A 64 -13.08 3.39 -24.97
N LEU A 65 -13.52 3.32 -23.72
CA LEU A 65 -13.68 4.49 -22.86
C LEU A 65 -12.34 5.15 -22.48
N VAL A 66 -11.26 4.36 -22.40
CA VAL A 66 -9.95 4.84 -21.93
C VAL A 66 -8.95 5.08 -23.07
N ARG A 67 -9.18 4.51 -24.25
CA ARG A 67 -8.23 4.58 -25.38
C ARG A 67 -8.14 6.00 -25.94
N GLY A 68 -6.96 6.61 -25.80
CA GLY A 68 -6.70 7.94 -26.37
C GLY A 68 -7.38 9.09 -25.61
N THR A 69 -7.93 8.80 -24.44
CA THR A 69 -8.68 9.75 -23.62
C THR A 69 -7.85 10.20 -22.42
N ALA A 70 -7.89 11.49 -22.11
CA ALA A 70 -7.43 12.01 -20.82
C ALA A 70 -8.55 11.79 -19.79
N LEU A 71 -8.28 10.94 -18.81
CA LEU A 71 -9.18 10.62 -17.72
C LEU A 71 -8.98 11.61 -16.57
N PHE A 72 -9.99 11.72 -15.72
CA PHE A 72 -10.02 12.58 -14.54
C PHE A 72 -10.42 11.75 -13.31
N PRO A 73 -9.91 12.07 -12.11
CA PRO A 73 -10.36 11.38 -10.91
C PRO A 73 -11.87 11.61 -10.67
N PRO A 74 -12.57 10.63 -10.08
CA PRO A 74 -13.99 10.75 -9.79
C PRO A 74 -14.25 11.65 -8.58
N ASN A 75 -15.50 12.05 -8.36
CA ASN A 75 -15.96 12.74 -7.15
C ASN A 75 -15.16 14.02 -6.81
N ASN A 76 -14.66 14.72 -7.82
CA ASN A 76 -13.81 15.92 -7.68
C ASN A 76 -12.55 15.69 -6.83
N LEU A 77 -12.07 14.44 -6.74
CA LEU A 77 -10.81 14.14 -6.08
C LEU A 77 -9.65 14.75 -6.88
N PRO A 78 -8.59 15.23 -6.20
CA PRO A 78 -7.44 15.80 -6.90
C PRO A 78 -6.55 14.71 -7.54
N LEU A 79 -6.62 13.46 -7.06
CA LEU A 79 -5.77 12.35 -7.48
C LEU A 79 -6.57 11.05 -7.66
N PHE A 80 -6.18 10.24 -8.64
CA PHE A 80 -6.74 8.90 -8.87
C PHE A 80 -6.49 7.97 -7.68
N GLY A 81 -7.47 7.14 -7.35
CA GLY A 81 -7.42 6.25 -6.19
C GLY A 81 -6.23 5.30 -6.23
N GLY A 82 -6.03 4.55 -7.33
CA GLY A 82 -4.92 3.59 -7.44
C GLY A 82 -3.54 4.27 -7.38
N ILE A 83 -3.42 5.50 -7.87
CA ILE A 83 -2.18 6.29 -7.79
C ILE A 83 -1.94 6.78 -6.36
N ARG A 84 -2.99 7.24 -5.67
CA ARG A 84 -2.95 7.65 -4.27
C ARG A 84 -2.59 6.49 -3.34
N ASP A 85 -3.07 5.28 -3.61
CA ASP A 85 -2.73 4.09 -2.82
C ASP A 85 -1.24 3.75 -2.93
N ALA A 86 -0.63 4.05 -4.08
CA ALA A 86 0.81 3.90 -4.32
C ALA A 86 1.66 5.10 -3.86
N ALA A 87 1.04 6.18 -3.37
CA ALA A 87 1.71 7.36 -2.85
C ALA A 87 2.25 7.10 -1.43
N PRO A 88 3.33 7.80 -1.01
CA PRO A 88 3.82 7.68 0.36
C PRO A 88 2.82 8.23 1.37
N ASP A 89 2.71 7.53 2.48
CA ASP A 89 1.90 7.89 3.64
C ASP A 89 2.57 8.99 4.48
N ALA A 90 1.96 9.37 5.60
CA ALA A 90 2.52 10.42 6.46
C ALA A 90 3.94 10.06 6.96
N TRP A 91 4.20 8.79 7.27
CA TRP A 91 5.56 8.35 7.60
C TRP A 91 6.51 8.46 6.41
N GLY A 92 6.11 7.95 5.24
CA GLY A 92 6.93 7.95 4.04
C GLY A 92 7.27 9.35 3.54
N ARG A 93 6.32 10.29 3.65
CA ARG A 93 6.54 11.72 3.38
C ARG A 93 7.59 12.30 4.32
N ARG A 94 7.51 12.01 5.63
CA ARG A 94 8.54 12.43 6.61
C ARG A 94 9.93 11.89 6.28
N VAL A 95 10.03 10.64 5.84
CA VAL A 95 11.31 10.06 5.39
C VAL A 95 11.87 10.83 4.18
N ILE A 96 11.03 11.10 3.18
CA ILE A 96 11.41 11.86 1.98
C ILE A 96 11.85 13.29 2.34
N GLU A 97 11.09 13.98 3.19
CA GLU A 97 11.39 15.35 3.64
C GLU A 97 12.70 15.41 4.42
N SER A 98 12.92 14.48 5.35
CA SER A 98 14.16 14.35 6.11
C SER A 98 15.35 14.14 5.20
N ARG A 99 15.25 13.23 4.22
CA ARG A 99 16.30 12.96 3.23
C ARG A 99 16.61 14.19 2.37
N LEU A 100 15.58 14.90 1.93
CA LEU A 100 15.73 16.09 1.09
C LEU A 100 16.06 17.35 1.90
N LYS A 101 16.08 17.26 3.23
CA LYS A 101 16.39 18.35 4.16
C LYS A 101 15.44 19.55 3.96
N VAL A 102 14.16 19.24 3.78
CA VAL A 102 13.09 20.22 3.59
C VAL A 102 12.08 20.19 4.75
N PRO A 103 11.32 21.28 4.98
CA PRO A 103 10.28 21.29 6.01
C PRO A 103 9.17 20.27 5.76
N ALA A 104 8.49 19.87 6.84
CA ALA A 104 7.35 18.97 6.76
C ALA A 104 6.21 19.55 5.91
N ASN A 105 5.58 18.70 5.09
CA ASN A 105 4.49 19.00 4.17
C ASN A 105 4.80 20.13 3.17
N SER A 106 6.08 20.36 2.84
CA SER A 106 6.49 21.45 1.95
C SER A 106 6.60 21.06 0.47
N LEU A 107 6.71 19.77 0.17
CA LEU A 107 6.89 19.30 -1.20
C LEU A 107 5.55 19.19 -1.95
N PRO A 108 5.55 19.44 -3.27
CA PRO A 108 4.42 19.07 -4.13
C PRO A 108 4.20 17.55 -4.16
N GLU A 109 2.99 17.13 -4.52
CA GLU A 109 2.62 15.71 -4.61
C GLU A 109 3.51 14.97 -5.62
N SER A 110 3.82 15.62 -6.74
CA SER A 110 4.72 15.07 -7.77
C SER A 110 6.08 14.65 -7.22
N SER A 111 6.66 15.47 -6.32
CA SER A 111 7.92 15.16 -5.65
C SER A 111 7.78 13.93 -4.75
N TYR A 112 6.71 13.83 -3.96
CA TYR A 112 6.47 12.64 -3.13
C TYR A 112 6.33 11.36 -3.98
N LEU A 113 5.60 11.42 -5.09
CA LEU A 113 5.38 10.27 -5.96
C LEU A 113 6.68 9.77 -6.60
N VAL A 114 7.56 10.67 -7.03
CA VAL A 114 8.87 10.33 -7.62
C VAL A 114 9.84 9.82 -6.56
N HIS A 115 9.90 10.47 -5.40
CA HIS A 115 10.89 10.15 -4.37
C HIS A 115 10.56 8.91 -3.52
N ALA A 116 9.33 8.41 -3.57
CA ALA A 116 8.90 7.16 -2.95
C ALA A 116 9.63 5.90 -3.47
N GLY A 117 10.15 5.95 -4.70
CA GLY A 117 10.89 4.85 -5.34
C GLY A 117 10.02 3.65 -5.75
N SER A 118 10.66 2.61 -6.28
CA SER A 118 9.98 1.48 -6.93
C SER A 118 9.58 0.34 -5.99
N GLN A 119 9.81 0.45 -4.68
CA GLN A 119 9.47 -0.57 -3.67
C GLN A 119 8.14 -0.30 -2.94
N ARG A 120 7.29 0.53 -3.53
CA ARG A 120 5.96 0.89 -3.02
C ARG A 120 4.96 -0.27 -2.97
N VAL A 121 3.79 -0.02 -2.38
CA VAL A 121 2.66 -0.97 -2.39
C VAL A 121 2.15 -1.25 -3.79
N GLY A 122 1.77 -2.51 -4.00
CA GLY A 122 1.25 -3.02 -5.24
C GLY A 122 2.30 -3.18 -6.33
N ALA A 123 1.81 -3.14 -7.56
CA ALA A 123 2.57 -3.33 -8.78
C ALA A 123 2.71 -2.03 -9.59
N ILE A 124 2.60 -0.87 -8.96
CA ILE A 124 2.69 0.44 -9.63
C ILE A 124 4.00 1.14 -9.25
N ASP A 125 4.54 1.94 -10.16
CA ASP A 125 5.62 2.88 -9.90
C ASP A 125 5.42 4.18 -10.68
N ILE A 126 5.96 5.28 -10.18
CA ILE A 126 5.77 6.62 -10.74
C ILE A 126 7.13 7.29 -10.87
N ARG A 127 7.45 7.73 -12.09
CA ARG A 127 8.78 8.25 -12.41
C ARG A 127 8.70 9.53 -13.24
N SER A 128 9.77 10.30 -13.23
CA SER A 128 9.88 11.55 -13.99
C SER A 128 10.02 11.34 -15.50
N SER A 129 10.44 10.15 -15.94
CA SER A 129 10.65 9.84 -17.35
C SER A 129 10.18 8.44 -17.73
N ARG A 130 9.74 8.28 -18.97
CA ARG A 130 9.32 7.00 -19.55
C ARG A 130 10.46 5.97 -19.67
N VAL A 131 11.71 6.43 -19.66
CA VAL A 131 12.91 5.58 -19.82
C VAL A 131 13.75 5.46 -18.56
N SER A 132 13.35 6.11 -17.45
CA SER A 132 14.10 6.01 -16.21
C SER A 132 13.99 4.60 -15.63
N ALA A 133 15.14 4.05 -15.21
CA ALA A 133 15.21 2.77 -14.54
C ALA A 133 14.42 2.76 -13.22
N ALA A 134 14.05 1.56 -12.78
CA ALA A 134 13.50 1.37 -11.45
C ALA A 134 14.57 1.66 -10.40
N THR A 135 14.19 2.30 -9.29
CA THR A 135 15.06 2.42 -8.13
C THR A 135 15.18 1.03 -7.48
N PRO A 136 16.40 0.46 -7.36
CA PRO A 136 16.54 -0.83 -6.69
C PRO A 136 16.16 -0.73 -5.21
N GLY A 137 15.79 -1.85 -4.58
CA GLY A 137 15.63 -1.93 -3.13
C GLY A 137 16.77 -2.72 -2.52
N PHE A 138 17.36 -2.23 -1.43
CA PHE A 138 18.55 -2.84 -0.81
C PHE A 138 18.39 -3.14 0.70
N GLY A 139 17.24 -2.86 1.31
CA GLY A 139 16.98 -3.10 2.73
C GLY A 139 17.12 -4.58 3.08
N THR A 140 18.17 -4.92 3.82
CA THR A 140 18.38 -6.24 4.41
C THR A 140 18.12 -6.19 5.91
N TRP A 141 17.59 -7.27 6.45
CA TRP A 141 17.29 -7.39 7.88
C TRP A 141 18.54 -7.33 8.78
N ASN A 142 19.76 -7.53 8.25
CA ASN A 142 21.01 -7.35 8.98
C ASN A 142 21.22 -5.90 9.43
N ASN A 143 20.55 -4.94 8.77
CA ASN A 143 20.60 -3.52 9.10
C ASN A 143 19.42 -3.07 9.97
N LEU A 144 18.65 -3.99 10.56
CA LEU A 144 17.39 -3.65 11.22
C LEU A 144 17.57 -2.75 12.45
N GLU A 145 18.66 -2.90 13.20
CA GLU A 145 18.98 -2.00 14.32
C GLU A 145 19.33 -0.59 13.84
N TYR A 146 20.14 -0.46 12.79
CA TYR A 146 20.45 0.82 12.15
C TYR A 146 19.22 1.51 11.56
N LEU A 147 18.33 0.74 10.92
CA LEU A 147 17.05 1.21 10.43
C LEU A 147 16.18 1.74 11.57
N MET A 148 16.10 0.99 12.67
CA MET A 148 15.34 1.42 13.84
C MET A 148 15.88 2.73 14.43
N ASP A 149 17.20 2.88 14.53
CA ASP A 149 17.84 4.10 15.07
C ASP A 149 17.57 5.34 14.19
N ALA A 150 17.64 5.21 12.87
CA ALA A 150 17.35 6.33 11.98
C ALA A 150 15.84 6.59 11.86
N ALA A 151 15.00 5.57 11.92
CA ALA A 151 13.54 5.74 12.02
C ALA A 151 13.18 6.54 13.28
N GLN A 152 13.82 6.24 14.41
CA GLN A 152 13.60 6.95 15.66
C GLN A 152 14.00 8.44 15.55
N ARG A 153 15.15 8.73 14.94
CA ARG A 153 15.59 10.12 14.70
C ARG A 153 14.59 10.89 13.84
N ILE A 154 14.11 10.30 12.75
CA ILE A 154 13.09 10.92 11.89
C ILE A 154 11.78 11.15 12.66
N ASP A 155 11.38 10.20 13.51
CA ASP A 155 10.15 10.34 14.30
C ASP A 155 10.24 11.45 15.37
N GLU A 156 11.45 11.72 15.85
CA GLU A 156 11.79 12.82 16.77
C GLU A 156 12.09 14.15 16.05
N GLY A 157 12.12 14.18 14.71
CA GLY A 157 12.47 15.36 13.93
C GLY A 157 13.96 15.73 13.99
N LEU A 158 14.81 14.77 14.35
CA LEU A 158 16.27 14.93 14.43
C LEU A 158 16.94 14.63 13.08
N PRO A 159 18.07 15.28 12.76
CA PRO A 159 18.88 14.93 11.59
C PRO A 159 19.35 13.47 11.63
N VAL A 160 19.29 12.80 10.48
CA VAL A 160 19.83 11.46 10.30
C VAL A 160 21.31 11.57 9.89
N PRO A 161 22.24 10.88 10.58
CA PRO A 161 23.64 10.82 10.16
C PRO A 161 23.80 10.30 8.72
N ALA A 162 24.74 10.84 7.95
CA ALA A 162 24.95 10.47 6.55
C ALA A 162 25.10 8.95 6.32
N GLN A 163 25.75 8.25 7.26
CA GLN A 163 25.93 6.79 7.23
C GLN A 163 24.61 6.00 7.32
N LEU A 164 23.55 6.61 7.88
CA LEU A 164 22.21 6.02 7.98
C LEU A 164 21.26 6.56 6.89
N GLU A 165 21.59 7.69 6.24
CA GLU A 165 20.81 8.24 5.13
C GLU A 165 20.76 7.26 3.93
N GLU A 166 21.87 6.56 3.65
CA GLU A 166 21.94 5.55 2.58
C GLU A 166 20.95 4.40 2.79
N ILE A 167 20.70 4.00 4.05
CA ILE A 167 19.81 2.90 4.42
C ILE A 167 18.32 3.29 4.24
N PHE A 168 18.01 4.59 4.29
CA PHE A 168 16.65 5.14 4.18
C PHE A 168 16.30 5.67 2.80
N ALA A 169 17.18 5.55 1.81
CA ALA A 169 16.86 5.88 0.43
C ALA A 169 15.74 5.00 -0.19
N GLU A 170 15.13 4.12 0.61
CA GLU A 170 14.52 2.87 0.20
C GLU A 170 13.16 2.63 0.86
N GLY A 171 12.12 2.49 0.04
CA GLY A 171 10.89 1.78 0.43
C GLY A 171 9.91 2.52 1.33
N SER A 172 9.77 3.84 1.19
CA SER A 172 8.91 4.68 2.04
C SER A 172 7.48 4.89 1.48
N ALA A 173 6.79 3.86 1.00
CA ALA A 173 5.45 4.01 0.41
C ALA A 173 4.46 2.93 0.86
N LEU A 174 4.27 2.81 2.18
CA LEU A 174 3.34 1.85 2.78
C LEU A 174 2.52 2.57 3.88
N GLY A 175 1.18 2.64 3.70
CA GLY A 175 0.17 3.37 4.51
C GLY A 175 0.35 3.45 6.03
N GLY A 176 0.03 4.61 6.64
CA GLY A 176 0.05 4.88 8.10
C GLY A 176 0.84 6.15 8.53
N ALA A 177 0.96 6.38 9.84
CA ALA A 177 1.78 7.49 10.39
C ALA A 177 3.01 7.01 11.17
N ARG A 178 3.09 5.72 11.48
CA ARG A 178 4.08 5.12 12.38
C ARG A 178 5.39 4.73 11.67
N PRO A 179 6.53 4.74 12.38
CA PRO A 179 7.82 4.35 11.83
C PRO A 179 7.84 2.92 11.26
N LYS A 180 8.23 2.78 9.99
CA LYS A 180 8.34 1.48 9.32
C LYS A 180 9.34 1.48 8.17
N ALA A 181 9.83 0.31 7.77
CA ALA A 181 10.70 0.14 6.61
C ALA A 181 10.47 -1.21 5.94
N THR A 182 10.78 -1.29 4.65
CA THR A 182 10.74 -2.56 3.92
C THR A 182 12.09 -3.26 4.06
N VAL A 183 12.09 -4.54 4.44
CA VAL A 183 13.33 -5.34 4.65
C VAL A 183 13.22 -6.74 4.06
N ARG A 184 14.35 -7.28 3.61
CA ARG A 184 14.50 -8.68 3.19
C ARG A 184 15.17 -9.52 4.26
N ASP A 185 14.64 -10.71 4.53
CA ASP A 185 15.30 -11.70 5.38
C ASP A 185 16.42 -12.45 4.62
N GLU A 186 17.04 -13.43 5.28
CA GLU A 186 18.12 -14.26 4.70
C GLU A 186 17.69 -15.01 3.45
N GLU A 187 16.42 -15.44 3.42
CA GLU A 187 15.82 -16.13 2.28
C GLU A 187 15.42 -15.16 1.15
N ARG A 188 15.58 -13.84 1.35
CA ARG A 188 15.17 -12.74 0.46
C ARG A 188 13.66 -12.54 0.35
N VAL A 189 12.87 -13.10 1.28
CA VAL A 189 11.45 -12.81 1.40
C VAL A 189 11.28 -11.36 1.86
N LEU A 190 10.26 -10.67 1.33
CA LEU A 190 10.02 -9.27 1.62
C LEU A 190 9.05 -9.07 2.78
N TRP A 191 9.49 -8.28 3.76
CA TRP A 191 8.78 -7.93 4.98
C TRP A 191 8.62 -6.42 5.11
N LEU A 192 7.57 -6.01 5.80
CA LEU A 192 7.43 -4.67 6.37
C LEU A 192 7.78 -4.74 7.85
N ALA A 193 8.86 -4.05 8.23
CA ALA A 193 9.27 -3.86 9.61
C ALA A 193 8.55 -2.64 10.19
N LYS A 194 7.82 -2.85 11.29
CA LYS A 194 7.18 -1.79 12.09
C LYS A 194 7.97 -1.58 13.37
N PHE A 195 8.48 -0.36 13.53
CA PHE A 195 9.33 0.01 14.65
C PHE A 195 8.51 0.64 15.78
N PRO A 196 8.94 0.50 17.04
CA PRO A 196 8.32 1.24 18.15
C PRO A 196 8.56 2.74 17.97
N SER A 197 7.57 3.55 18.33
CA SER A 197 7.73 5.01 18.45
C SER A 197 8.00 5.37 19.92
N ARG A 198 8.79 6.41 20.17
CA ARG A 198 8.92 6.97 21.53
C ARG A 198 7.63 7.58 22.07
N LYS A 199 6.67 7.87 21.19
CA LYS A 199 5.35 8.39 21.54
C LYS A 199 4.38 7.27 21.95
N ASP A 200 4.81 6.02 21.88
CA ASP A 200 3.97 4.88 22.23
C ASP A 200 3.84 4.71 23.74
N ALA A 201 2.59 4.72 24.22
CA ALA A 201 2.27 4.41 25.61
C ALA A 201 2.38 2.91 25.92
N LEU A 202 2.31 2.06 24.89
CA LEU A 202 2.30 0.60 24.98
C LEU A 202 3.27 0.00 23.96
N LEU A 203 3.61 -1.28 24.10
CA LEU A 203 4.45 -1.99 23.13
C LEU A 203 3.67 -2.30 21.83
N VAL A 204 3.44 -1.29 21.00
CA VAL A 204 2.59 -1.38 19.80
C VAL A 204 3.00 -2.53 18.85
N PRO A 205 4.28 -2.73 18.49
CA PRO A 205 4.68 -3.86 17.65
C PRO A 205 4.26 -5.24 18.22
N VAL A 206 4.31 -5.38 19.56
CA VAL A 206 3.91 -6.61 20.25
C VAL A 206 2.38 -6.77 20.22
N LEU A 207 1.65 -5.70 20.52
CA LEU A 207 0.18 -5.70 20.53
C LEU A 207 -0.41 -5.99 19.15
N GLU A 208 0.13 -5.37 18.10
CA GLU A 208 -0.30 -5.62 16.73
C GLU A 208 -0.05 -7.08 16.34
N THR A 209 1.14 -7.61 16.65
CA THR A 209 1.47 -9.01 16.37
C THR A 209 0.54 -9.97 17.11
N ALA A 210 0.26 -9.72 18.39
CA ALA A 210 -0.65 -10.55 19.17
C ALA A 210 -2.07 -10.52 18.59
N THR A 211 -2.53 -9.34 18.15
CA THR A 211 -3.87 -9.14 17.60
C THR A 211 -4.02 -9.81 16.24
N LEU A 212 -3.02 -9.71 15.36
CA LEU A 212 -3.01 -10.39 14.07
C LEU A 212 -2.90 -11.92 14.23
N ARG A 213 -2.15 -12.41 15.22
CA ARG A 213 -2.15 -13.85 15.56
C ARG A 213 -3.49 -14.32 16.07
N LEU A 214 -4.18 -13.51 16.88
CA LEU A 214 -5.54 -13.79 17.34
C LEU A 214 -6.54 -13.81 16.17
N ALA A 215 -6.41 -12.88 15.21
CA ALA A 215 -7.21 -12.84 13.99
C ALA A 215 -7.01 -14.13 13.17
N ALA A 216 -5.76 -14.56 12.97
CA ALA A 216 -5.43 -15.79 12.27
C ALA A 216 -6.02 -17.03 12.98
N ALA A 217 -5.88 -17.10 14.31
CA ALA A 217 -6.48 -18.16 15.13
C ALA A 217 -8.01 -18.16 15.09
N SER A 218 -8.64 -17.02 14.75
CA SER A 218 -10.07 -16.87 14.55
C SER A 218 -10.53 -17.19 13.12
N GLY A 219 -9.63 -17.64 12.25
CA GLY A 219 -9.93 -18.04 10.87
C GLY A 219 -9.83 -16.90 9.83
N LEU A 220 -9.35 -15.72 10.20
CA LEU A 220 -9.12 -14.61 9.26
C LEU A 220 -7.85 -14.84 8.44
N THR A 221 -7.86 -14.41 7.18
CA THR A 221 -6.68 -14.49 6.30
C THR A 221 -5.67 -13.42 6.70
N VAL A 222 -4.54 -13.80 7.30
CA VAL A 222 -3.53 -12.88 7.84
C VAL A 222 -2.14 -13.24 7.29
N PRO A 223 -1.32 -12.27 6.85
CA PRO A 223 0.06 -12.54 6.45
C PRO A 223 0.89 -13.05 7.64
N PRO A 224 1.93 -13.86 7.40
CA PRO A 224 2.88 -14.22 8.45
C PRO A 224 3.42 -13.01 9.20
N VAL A 225 3.42 -13.09 10.54
CA VAL A 225 3.95 -12.04 11.44
C VAL A 225 5.01 -12.61 12.39
N ARG A 226 6.09 -11.86 12.61
CA ARG A 226 7.22 -12.23 13.48
C ARG A 226 7.59 -11.04 14.39
N LEU A 227 8.08 -11.36 15.59
CA LEU A 227 8.73 -10.38 16.47
C LEU A 227 10.23 -10.61 16.43
N VAL A 228 10.99 -9.53 16.38
CA VAL A 228 12.46 -9.52 16.51
C VAL A 228 12.84 -8.62 17.66
N HIS A 229 13.68 -9.13 18.56
CA HIS A 229 14.07 -8.42 19.78
C HIS A 229 15.52 -7.93 19.68
N PHE A 230 15.74 -6.65 20.03
CA PHE A 230 17.04 -6.00 20.11
C PHE A 230 17.17 -5.35 21.49
N GLY A 231 17.71 -6.09 22.46
CA GLY A 231 17.74 -5.67 23.85
C GLY A 231 16.32 -5.41 24.38
N SER A 232 16.02 -4.17 24.77
CA SER A 232 14.70 -3.75 25.25
C SER A 232 13.71 -3.36 24.13
N ARG A 233 14.18 -3.27 22.88
CA ARG A 233 13.37 -2.84 21.73
C ARG A 233 12.83 -4.04 20.98
N THR A 234 11.60 -3.95 20.51
CA THR A 234 10.95 -5.04 19.75
C THR A 234 10.41 -4.49 18.45
N VAL A 235 10.77 -5.15 17.34
CA VAL A 235 10.31 -4.84 15.99
C VAL A 235 9.33 -5.91 15.56
N MET A 236 8.24 -5.50 14.93
CA MET A 236 7.31 -6.41 14.27
C MET A 236 7.66 -6.50 12.80
N LEU A 237 7.69 -7.72 12.25
CA LEU A 237 7.77 -7.97 10.83
C LEU A 237 6.42 -8.55 10.38
N ILE A 238 5.84 -7.98 9.33
CA ILE A 238 4.70 -8.55 8.61
C ILE A 238 5.10 -8.83 7.17
N ARG A 239 4.84 -10.04 6.70
CA ARG A 239 5.18 -10.44 5.34
C ARG A 239 4.37 -9.65 4.33
N ARG A 240 5.01 -9.16 3.27
CA ARG A 240 4.31 -8.44 2.21
C ARG A 240 3.48 -9.39 1.36
N PHE A 241 2.16 -9.20 1.39
CA PHE A 241 1.20 -10.02 0.64
C PHE A 241 1.00 -9.59 -0.81
N ASP A 242 1.51 -8.43 -1.20
CA ASP A 242 1.51 -7.95 -2.58
C ASP A 242 2.76 -8.40 -3.36
N ARG A 243 3.48 -9.40 -2.83
CA ARG A 243 4.63 -10.06 -3.42
C ARG A 243 4.46 -11.57 -3.37
N TYR A 244 4.91 -12.23 -4.43
CA TYR A 244 4.95 -13.69 -4.51
C TYR A 244 6.10 -14.13 -5.41
N TRP A 245 6.47 -15.40 -5.40
CA TRP A 245 7.57 -15.95 -6.18
C TRP A 245 7.08 -17.03 -7.14
N ALA A 246 7.42 -16.88 -8.41
CA ALA A 246 7.07 -17.82 -9.45
C ALA A 246 8.10 -17.77 -10.59
N LYS A 247 8.15 -18.82 -11.42
CA LYS A 247 8.97 -18.81 -12.64
C LYS A 247 8.36 -17.81 -13.64
N ALA A 248 9.22 -17.15 -14.42
CA ALA A 248 8.78 -16.27 -15.49
C ALA A 248 7.88 -17.03 -16.49
N GLY A 249 6.82 -16.39 -16.95
CA GLY A 249 5.85 -16.98 -17.89
C GLY A 249 5.00 -18.16 -17.37
N GLN A 250 5.05 -18.51 -16.08
CA GLN A 250 4.27 -19.61 -15.49
C GLN A 250 3.21 -19.12 -14.49
N ASP A 251 2.21 -18.37 -14.94
CA ASP A 251 1.05 -18.01 -14.09
C ASP A 251 0.02 -19.15 -13.98
N ALA A 252 0.04 -20.13 -14.89
CA ALA A 252 -0.94 -21.21 -14.96
C ALA A 252 -0.82 -22.31 -13.88
N GLN A 253 0.24 -22.28 -13.05
CA GLN A 253 0.47 -23.28 -11.98
C GLN A 253 0.69 -22.64 -10.60
N LEU A 254 0.18 -21.42 -10.40
CA LEU A 254 0.32 -20.74 -9.11
C LEU A 254 -0.45 -21.48 -8.00
N PRO A 255 0.15 -21.64 -6.80
CA PRO A 255 -0.53 -22.28 -5.67
C PRO A 255 -1.74 -21.46 -5.20
N GLU A 256 -2.66 -22.09 -4.46
CA GLU A 256 -3.83 -21.44 -3.86
C GLU A 256 -3.47 -20.38 -2.82
N ASP A 257 -2.33 -20.52 -2.15
CA ASP A 257 -1.79 -19.49 -1.28
C ASP A 257 -0.51 -18.90 -1.88
N LEU A 258 -0.60 -17.70 -2.48
CA LEU A 258 0.56 -16.99 -3.01
C LEU A 258 1.52 -16.53 -1.89
N LEU A 259 1.03 -16.31 -0.67
CA LEU A 259 1.87 -15.98 0.48
C LEU A 259 2.76 -17.14 0.92
N SER A 260 2.45 -18.37 0.52
CA SER A 260 3.29 -19.53 0.81
C SER A 260 4.54 -19.63 -0.09
N THR A 261 4.52 -18.97 -1.25
CA THR A 261 5.64 -19.01 -2.21
C THR A 261 6.89 -18.34 -1.63
N VAL A 262 8.09 -18.84 -1.88
CA VAL A 262 9.35 -18.24 -1.40
C VAL A 262 10.38 -18.18 -2.53
N PRO A 263 11.41 -17.32 -2.42
CA PRO A 263 12.52 -17.32 -3.36
C PRO A 263 13.11 -18.72 -3.52
N ALA A 264 13.01 -19.25 -4.73
CA ALA A 264 13.56 -20.54 -5.14
C ALA A 264 14.39 -20.40 -6.42
N TYR A 265 15.26 -21.37 -6.69
CA TYR A 265 16.07 -21.38 -7.92
C TYR A 265 15.20 -21.27 -9.18
N GLY A 266 15.48 -20.26 -10.01
CA GLY A 266 14.75 -19.99 -11.25
C GLY A 266 13.40 -19.25 -11.07
N SER A 267 12.99 -18.93 -9.84
CA SER A 267 11.85 -18.05 -9.59
C SER A 267 12.28 -16.57 -9.58
N ALA A 268 11.34 -15.69 -9.90
CA ALA A 268 11.46 -14.25 -9.75
C ALA A 268 10.41 -13.73 -8.76
N GLU A 269 10.71 -12.60 -8.11
CA GLU A 269 9.70 -11.84 -7.37
C GLU A 269 8.69 -11.28 -8.38
N LYS A 270 7.41 -11.58 -8.17
CA LYS A 270 6.28 -11.00 -8.87
C LYS A 270 5.49 -10.10 -7.93
N ARG A 271 4.68 -9.21 -8.50
CA ARG A 271 3.89 -8.20 -7.75
C ARG A 271 2.42 -8.34 -8.07
N LEU A 272 1.60 -8.13 -7.05
CA LEU A 272 0.15 -8.02 -7.21
C LEU A 272 -0.22 -6.53 -7.30
N GLY A 273 -1.20 -6.20 -8.15
CA GLY A 273 -1.87 -4.89 -8.06
C GLY A 273 -2.46 -4.72 -6.66
N PHE A 274 -2.50 -3.48 -6.15
CA PHE A 274 -3.07 -3.18 -4.84
C PHE A 274 -3.90 -1.90 -4.93
N ILE A 275 -5.08 -1.93 -4.31
CA ILE A 275 -5.93 -0.76 -4.08
C ILE A 275 -6.56 -0.86 -2.68
N SER A 276 -6.98 0.27 -2.13
CA SER A 276 -7.68 0.35 -0.85
C SER A 276 -9.19 0.52 -1.00
N GLY A 277 -9.92 0.40 0.11
CA GLY A 277 -11.33 0.75 0.20
C GLY A 277 -11.63 2.20 -0.20
N LEU A 278 -10.68 3.13 0.01
CA LEU A 278 -10.82 4.52 -0.44
C LEU A 278 -10.91 4.62 -1.95
N THR A 279 -10.17 3.77 -2.66
CA THR A 279 -10.18 3.71 -4.12
C THR A 279 -11.46 3.08 -4.63
N LEU A 280 -11.88 1.95 -4.06
CA LEU A 280 -13.13 1.29 -4.45
C LEU A 280 -14.38 2.16 -4.21
N LEU A 281 -14.37 2.96 -3.13
CA LEU A 281 -15.47 3.87 -2.80
C LEU A 281 -15.29 5.28 -3.38
N ALA A 282 -14.21 5.52 -4.13
CA ALA A 282 -13.90 6.82 -4.75
C ALA A 282 -14.03 8.00 -3.79
N CYS A 283 -13.50 7.88 -2.58
CA CYS A 283 -13.59 8.90 -1.55
C CYS A 283 -12.21 9.26 -0.98
N ASP A 284 -12.12 10.40 -0.31
CA ASP A 284 -10.92 10.78 0.44
C ASP A 284 -10.92 10.19 1.87
N GLU A 285 -9.81 10.37 2.59
CA GLU A 285 -9.64 9.83 3.95
C GLU A 285 -10.59 10.46 4.97
N MET A 286 -10.89 11.77 4.83
CA MET A 286 -11.79 12.49 5.72
C MET A 286 -13.24 12.01 5.58
N GLU A 287 -13.60 11.45 4.43
CA GLU A 287 -14.89 10.81 4.22
C GLU A 287 -14.97 9.40 4.81
N SER A 288 -13.84 8.75 5.11
CA SER A 288 -13.83 7.35 5.59
C SER A 288 -14.71 7.09 6.82
N PRO A 289 -14.80 7.97 7.83
CA PRO A 289 -15.69 7.78 8.98
C PRO A 289 -17.19 7.79 8.63
N ASN A 290 -17.56 8.29 7.45
CA ASN A 290 -18.96 8.33 6.98
C ASN A 290 -19.32 7.09 6.14
N LYS A 291 -18.44 6.09 6.07
CA LYS A 291 -18.62 4.87 5.28
C LYS A 291 -18.82 3.66 6.19
N SER A 292 -19.30 2.58 5.60
CA SER A 292 -19.69 1.36 6.30
C SER A 292 -19.08 0.11 5.67
N TYR A 293 -19.11 -1.00 6.41
CA TYR A 293 -18.89 -2.34 5.85
C TYR A 293 -19.92 -2.69 4.77
N GLY A 294 -21.13 -2.10 4.84
CA GLY A 294 -22.14 -2.20 3.78
C GLY A 294 -21.65 -1.63 2.46
N ASP A 295 -21.01 -0.46 2.49
CA ASP A 295 -20.42 0.18 1.30
C ASP A 295 -19.30 -0.68 0.71
N LEU A 296 -18.38 -1.18 1.56
CA LEU A 296 -17.32 -2.09 1.14
C LEU A 296 -17.89 -3.37 0.50
N ALA A 297 -18.94 -3.95 1.09
CA ALA A 297 -19.57 -5.15 0.55
C ALA A 297 -20.25 -4.90 -0.80
N GLN A 298 -20.83 -3.71 -1.02
CA GLN A 298 -21.36 -3.31 -2.32
C GLN A 298 -20.23 -3.10 -3.34
N ALA A 299 -19.13 -2.48 -2.92
CA ALA A 299 -17.95 -2.32 -3.76
C ALA A 299 -17.33 -3.67 -4.18
N VAL A 300 -17.25 -4.65 -3.27
CA VAL A 300 -16.83 -6.02 -3.59
C VAL A 300 -17.71 -6.61 -4.70
N ARG A 301 -19.04 -6.47 -4.59
CA ARG A 301 -19.97 -6.99 -5.61
C ARG A 301 -19.78 -6.33 -6.99
N ARG A 302 -19.37 -5.06 -7.01
CA ARG A 302 -19.22 -4.28 -8.23
C ARG A 302 -17.86 -4.49 -8.92
N TYR A 303 -16.79 -4.55 -8.14
CA TYR A 303 -15.42 -4.43 -8.66
C TYR A 303 -14.56 -5.69 -8.49
N CYS A 304 -14.88 -6.58 -7.54
CA CYS A 304 -14.12 -7.83 -7.38
C CYS A 304 -14.58 -8.91 -8.36
N HIS A 305 -13.74 -9.94 -8.53
CA HIS A 305 -14.06 -11.07 -9.40
C HIS A 305 -15.31 -11.83 -8.90
N PRO A 306 -16.28 -12.20 -9.75
CA PRO A 306 -17.53 -12.82 -9.33
C PRO A 306 -17.37 -14.07 -8.46
N GLY A 307 -16.34 -14.88 -8.76
CA GLY A 307 -16.05 -16.12 -8.04
C GLY A 307 -15.66 -15.95 -6.57
N VAL A 308 -15.25 -14.75 -6.13
CA VAL A 308 -14.80 -14.51 -4.75
C VAL A 308 -15.75 -13.61 -3.96
N ILE A 309 -16.83 -13.10 -4.55
CA ILE A 309 -17.76 -12.15 -3.90
C ILE A 309 -18.29 -12.72 -2.57
N ARG A 310 -18.72 -13.99 -2.56
CA ARG A 310 -19.29 -14.63 -1.36
C ARG A 310 -18.26 -14.76 -0.25
N GLU A 311 -17.08 -15.25 -0.58
CA GLU A 311 -15.95 -15.40 0.35
C GLU A 311 -15.50 -14.05 0.90
N ASN A 312 -15.28 -13.06 0.04
CA ASN A 312 -14.79 -11.74 0.43
C ASN A 312 -15.78 -11.00 1.32
N ASN A 313 -17.09 -11.06 1.02
CA ASN A 313 -18.10 -10.46 1.88
C ASN A 313 -18.25 -11.20 3.21
N ARG A 314 -18.07 -12.52 3.24
CA ARG A 314 -18.03 -13.29 4.48
C ARG A 314 -16.85 -12.84 5.34
N GLU A 315 -15.64 -12.76 4.78
CA GLU A 315 -14.47 -12.33 5.55
C GLU A 315 -14.55 -10.85 5.97
N LEU A 316 -15.11 -9.95 5.14
CA LEU A 316 -15.38 -8.56 5.57
C LEU A 316 -16.29 -8.50 6.80
N PHE A 317 -17.32 -9.34 6.86
CA PHE A 317 -18.18 -9.44 8.03
C PHE A 317 -17.43 -10.01 9.25
N GLU A 318 -16.60 -11.03 9.06
CA GLU A 318 -15.76 -11.57 10.13
C GLU A 318 -14.76 -10.52 10.66
N ARG A 319 -14.17 -9.69 9.78
CA ARG A 319 -13.30 -8.56 10.16
C ARG A 319 -14.04 -7.51 10.97
N LEU A 320 -15.26 -7.15 10.57
CA LEU A 320 -16.12 -6.25 11.35
C LEU A 320 -16.31 -6.78 12.78
N VAL A 321 -16.74 -8.04 12.90
CA VAL A 321 -16.98 -8.68 14.21
C VAL A 321 -15.69 -8.74 15.02
N PHE A 322 -14.57 -9.07 14.38
CA PHE A 322 -13.27 -9.10 15.03
C PHE A 322 -12.85 -7.73 15.56
N ASN A 323 -12.98 -6.67 14.76
CA ASN A 323 -12.65 -5.29 15.15
C ASN A 323 -13.50 -4.84 16.36
N ILE A 324 -14.77 -5.23 16.43
CA ILE A 324 -15.63 -4.99 17.61
C ILE A 324 -15.06 -5.68 18.85
N PHE A 325 -14.63 -6.95 18.74
CA PHE A 325 -14.12 -7.72 19.88
C PHE A 325 -12.78 -7.22 20.40
N VAL A 326 -11.87 -6.84 19.51
CA VAL A 326 -10.55 -6.30 19.89
C VAL A 326 -10.58 -4.79 20.13
N ASN A 327 -11.75 -4.17 19.96
CA ASN A 327 -11.96 -2.74 20.16
C ASN A 327 -11.01 -1.91 19.27
N ASN A 328 -10.88 -2.32 18.01
CA ASN A 328 -10.12 -1.59 16.99
C ASN A 328 -10.99 -0.48 16.41
N ASP A 329 -10.64 0.76 16.73
CA ASP A 329 -11.30 1.98 16.26
C ASP A 329 -10.51 2.70 15.14
N ASP A 330 -9.50 2.04 14.59
CA ASP A 330 -8.64 2.53 13.50
C ASP A 330 -8.86 1.68 12.22
N ASP A 331 -10.04 1.09 12.04
CA ASP A 331 -10.40 0.25 10.89
C ASP A 331 -10.85 1.05 9.66
N HIS A 332 -10.12 2.11 9.35
CA HIS A 332 -10.44 3.01 8.24
C HIS A 332 -10.28 2.37 6.86
N LEU A 333 -10.87 2.96 5.82
CA LEU A 333 -10.90 2.38 4.47
C LEU A 333 -9.54 2.06 3.85
N ARG A 334 -8.46 2.73 4.28
CA ARG A 334 -7.08 2.41 3.87
C ARG A 334 -6.55 1.08 4.46
N ASN A 335 -7.16 0.57 5.52
CA ASN A 335 -6.85 -0.71 6.18
C ASN A 335 -7.65 -1.88 5.57
N HIS A 336 -8.49 -1.60 4.58
CA HIS A 336 -9.16 -2.61 3.76
C HIS A 336 -8.55 -2.61 2.36
N GLY A 337 -7.60 -3.51 2.14
CA GLY A 337 -6.92 -3.66 0.85
C GLY A 337 -7.59 -4.67 -0.08
N PHE A 338 -7.32 -4.53 -1.37
CA PHE A 338 -7.70 -5.46 -2.42
C PHE A 338 -6.50 -5.68 -3.32
N VAL A 339 -6.28 -6.93 -3.72
CA VAL A 339 -5.18 -7.33 -4.61
C VAL A 339 -5.70 -7.84 -5.94
N TRP A 340 -4.97 -7.58 -7.01
CA TRP A 340 -5.23 -8.20 -8.31
C TRP A 340 -4.66 -9.61 -8.30
N ASP A 341 -5.53 -10.61 -8.36
CA ASP A 341 -5.13 -12.02 -8.33
C ASP A 341 -4.89 -12.53 -9.75
N PRO A 342 -3.64 -12.85 -10.15
CA PRO A 342 -3.35 -13.31 -11.51
C PRO A 342 -4.02 -14.65 -11.85
N ARG A 343 -4.44 -15.42 -10.85
CA ARG A 343 -5.15 -16.71 -11.04
C ARG A 343 -6.63 -16.51 -11.35
N LEU A 344 -7.17 -15.35 -10.96
CA LEU A 344 -8.56 -14.95 -11.09
C LEU A 344 -8.56 -13.53 -11.65
N PRO A 345 -8.38 -13.32 -12.97
CA PRO A 345 -8.04 -12.01 -13.55
C PRO A 345 -9.02 -10.90 -13.13
N GLY A 346 -8.74 -10.27 -11.99
CA GLY A 346 -9.70 -9.49 -11.22
C GLY A 346 -9.25 -9.25 -9.78
N TRP A 347 -9.93 -8.30 -9.13
CA TRP A 347 -9.66 -7.92 -7.75
C TRP A 347 -10.28 -8.91 -6.75
N ARG A 348 -9.61 -9.07 -5.61
CA ARG A 348 -10.14 -9.75 -4.42
C ARG A 348 -9.66 -9.05 -3.15
N LEU A 349 -10.36 -9.27 -2.05
CA LEU A 349 -9.96 -8.80 -0.72
C LEU A 349 -8.54 -9.28 -0.39
N SER A 350 -7.66 -8.36 0.02
CA SER A 350 -6.31 -8.70 0.48
C SER A 350 -6.38 -9.41 1.83
N PRO A 351 -5.32 -10.11 2.26
CA PRO A 351 -5.17 -10.48 3.67
C PRO A 351 -5.34 -9.28 4.61
N LEU A 352 -5.74 -9.53 5.85
CA LEU A 352 -5.92 -8.54 6.91
C LEU A 352 -4.57 -8.03 7.41
N TYR A 353 -4.46 -6.72 7.60
CA TYR A 353 -3.27 -6.04 8.11
C TYR A 353 -3.67 -4.83 8.96
N ASP A 354 -2.71 -4.32 9.73
CA ASP A 354 -2.84 -3.08 10.52
C ASP A 354 -4.04 -3.08 11.48
N VAL A 355 -4.11 -4.11 12.33
CA VAL A 355 -5.18 -4.27 13.33
C VAL A 355 -4.62 -3.97 14.71
N MET A 356 -5.10 -2.88 15.30
CA MET A 356 -4.62 -2.39 16.58
C MET A 356 -5.73 -2.42 17.63
N PRO A 357 -5.54 -3.15 18.74
CA PRO A 357 -6.49 -3.11 19.83
C PRO A 357 -6.34 -1.79 20.58
N ARG A 358 -7.45 -1.16 20.97
CA ARG A 358 -7.41 -0.02 21.90
C ARG A 358 -7.92 -0.41 23.27
N ALA A 359 -7.09 -0.13 24.27
CA ALA A 359 -7.52 -0.13 25.66
C ALA A 359 -8.59 0.95 25.83
N SER A 360 -9.80 0.54 26.21
CA SER A 360 -10.90 1.46 26.51
C SER A 360 -11.38 1.27 27.95
N LEU A 361 -11.46 2.38 28.67
CA LEU A 361 -12.15 2.51 29.96
C LEU A 361 -13.49 3.25 29.79
N ALA A 362 -14.11 3.16 28.61
CA ALA A 362 -15.35 3.87 28.30
C ALA A 362 -16.59 2.95 28.39
N SER A 363 -17.71 3.54 28.82
CA SER A 363 -19.04 2.91 28.75
C SER A 363 -19.63 2.93 27.33
N GLU A 364 -19.06 3.73 26.44
CA GLU A 364 -19.47 3.85 25.03
C GLU A 364 -18.33 3.39 24.11
N ARG A 365 -18.70 2.74 22.99
CA ARG A 365 -17.75 2.21 22.00
C ARG A 365 -18.02 2.84 20.65
N ARG A 366 -16.94 3.25 19.97
CA ARG A 366 -16.97 3.82 18.62
C ARG A 366 -16.19 2.92 17.68
N LEU A 367 -16.76 2.65 16.51
CA LEU A 367 -16.07 2.01 15.37
C LEU A 367 -15.69 3.09 14.35
N HIS A 368 -14.65 2.86 13.55
CA HIS A 368 -14.31 3.79 12.48
C HIS A 368 -15.31 3.66 11.33
N LEU A 369 -15.67 2.43 10.94
CA LEU A 369 -16.68 2.15 9.93
C LEU A 369 -18.04 1.76 10.55
N GLY A 370 -19.12 2.18 9.90
CA GLY A 370 -20.48 1.71 10.23
C GLY A 370 -20.70 0.23 9.91
N VAL A 371 -21.59 -0.44 10.65
CA VAL A 371 -21.89 -1.89 10.50
C VAL A 371 -22.74 -2.21 9.25
N GLY A 372 -23.67 -1.34 8.88
CA GLY A 372 -24.61 -1.47 7.76
C GLY A 372 -25.01 -0.08 7.27
N PRO A 373 -26.10 0.11 6.49
CA PRO A 373 -26.54 1.47 6.17
C PRO A 373 -26.66 2.36 7.42
#